data_AF-A0A6A4U7K1-F1
#
_entry.id   AF-A0A6A4U7K1-F1
#
_cell.length_a   1.000
_cell.length_b   1.000
_cell.length_c   1.000
_cell.angle_alpha   90.00
_cell.angle_beta   90.00
_cell.angle_gamma   90.00
#
_symmetry.space_group_name_H-M   'P 1'
#
loop_
_entity.id
_entity.type
_entity.pdbx_description
1 polymer ?
#
loop_
_entity_poly.entity_id
_entity_poly.type
_entity_poly.pdbx_seq_one_letter_code
_entity_poly.pdbx_strand_id
1 'polypeptide(L)'
;MKPLLKTIVLCTLLLTIYSCENTTEPVKTEEVVPYMSLHVGDIRQYYEETSGVRFQWSVIDTVYRTDGQKVYAVKESWLFESGLYTVILYYYIHDGYFIQTDLESNAKQSGETGLAKTNNFNEQKLAPVYPKAGMYCFDEKELNDSLKIFLRVRFVNSFATDIALFNTVAELNIVRKDNTTRNYIYYAPHWGHIGSVADNQNNKAQMLANYIKVNNEEIGNHLPFASKLHFKSDQSSDILKKNTLFEKFIHLNGIER
;
A
#
# COMPACT_ATOMS: atom_id res chain seq x y z
N MET A 1 37.35 2.20 63.01
CA MET A 1 36.37 2.81 62.08
C MET A 1 36.96 3.29 60.73
N LYS A 2 38.08 2.73 60.23
CA LYS A 2 38.69 3.13 58.93
C LYS A 2 38.55 2.13 57.75
N PRO A 3 38.32 0.82 57.93
CA PRO A 3 38.21 -0.09 56.78
C PRO A 3 36.82 -0.06 56.13
N LEU A 4 35.76 0.09 56.92
CA LEU A 4 34.37 0.12 56.41
C LEU A 4 34.12 1.31 55.47
N LEU A 5 34.68 2.48 55.79
CA LEU A 5 34.53 3.69 54.97
C LEU A 5 35.25 3.55 53.62
N LYS A 6 36.41 2.87 53.59
CA LYS A 6 37.13 2.59 52.33
C LYS A 6 36.35 1.63 51.43
N THR A 7 35.72 0.60 52.00
CA THR A 7 34.90 -0.35 51.26
C THR A 7 33.63 0.32 50.70
N ILE A 8 32.97 1.16 51.49
CA ILE A 8 31.78 1.90 51.05
C ILE A 8 32.11 2.87 49.91
N VAL A 9 33.24 3.60 50.00
CA VAL A 9 33.71 4.52 48.96
C VAL A 9 34.09 3.76 47.67
N LEU A 10 34.74 2.59 47.78
CA LEU A 10 35.08 1.77 46.62
C LEU A 10 33.82 1.20 45.93
N CYS A 11 32.82 0.76 46.71
CA CYS A 11 31.54 0.29 46.17
C CYS A 11 30.72 1.41 45.52
N THR A 12 30.74 2.63 46.07
CA THR A 12 30.08 3.79 45.45
C THR A 12 30.80 4.24 44.18
N LEU A 13 32.15 4.21 44.14
CA LEU A 13 32.89 4.50 42.92
C LEU A 13 32.59 3.48 41.81
N LEU A 14 32.57 2.18 42.12
CA LEU A 14 32.23 1.13 41.14
C LEU A 14 30.80 1.29 40.60
N LEU A 15 29.83 1.67 41.44
CA LEU A 15 28.45 1.98 41.01
C LEU A 15 28.37 3.21 40.12
N THR A 16 29.20 4.25 40.35
CA THR A 16 29.26 5.42 39.47
C THR A 16 29.95 5.16 38.13
N ILE A 17 30.92 4.23 38.09
CA ILE A 17 31.60 3.85 36.84
C ILE A 17 30.68 2.94 36.00
N TYR A 18 29.87 2.08 36.63
CA TYR A 18 28.83 1.28 35.93
C TYR A 18 27.64 2.14 35.47
N SER A 19 27.43 3.30 36.08
CA SER A 19 26.43 4.30 35.64
C SER A 19 26.98 5.29 34.59
N CYS A 20 28.22 5.08 34.14
CA CYS A 20 28.85 5.83 33.06
C CYS A 20 29.20 4.87 31.91
N GLU A 21 28.28 3.96 31.57
CA GLU A 21 28.26 3.41 30.23
C GLU A 21 27.98 4.55 29.26
N ASN A 22 28.99 4.82 28.45
CA ASN A 22 29.03 5.85 27.45
C ASN A 22 27.71 5.95 26.67
N THR A 23 27.20 7.17 26.67
CA THR A 23 26.67 7.86 25.50
C THR A 23 27.48 7.52 24.25
N THR A 24 27.18 6.41 23.60
CA THR A 24 27.03 6.48 22.16
C THR A 24 25.70 7.17 21.93
N GLU A 25 25.74 8.40 21.43
CA GLU A 25 24.61 8.98 20.70
C GLU A 25 23.94 7.85 19.91
N PRO A 26 22.60 7.72 19.91
CA PRO A 26 21.96 6.73 19.07
C PRO A 26 22.51 6.96 17.66
N VAL A 27 23.24 5.95 17.20
CA VAL A 27 23.83 5.82 15.88
C VAL A 27 22.84 6.41 14.91
N LYS A 28 23.22 7.53 14.28
CA LYS A 28 22.60 8.18 13.12
C LYS A 28 21.34 7.42 12.73
N THR A 29 20.18 7.82 13.27
CA THR A 29 18.88 7.18 12.98
C THR A 29 18.88 6.90 11.49
N GLU A 30 18.95 5.62 11.12
CA GLU A 30 18.96 5.21 9.72
C GLU A 30 17.88 6.02 9.04
N GLU A 31 18.22 6.74 7.97
CA GLU A 31 17.21 7.45 7.20
C GLU A 31 16.13 6.42 6.88
N VAL A 32 14.95 6.59 7.48
CA VAL A 32 13.90 5.59 7.37
C VAL A 32 13.51 5.58 5.91
N VAL A 33 13.89 4.53 5.20
CA VAL A 33 13.58 4.40 3.78
C VAL A 33 12.06 4.25 3.67
N PRO A 34 11.36 5.16 2.97
CA PRO A 34 9.92 5.04 2.83
C PRO A 34 9.59 3.75 2.10
N TYR A 35 8.52 3.08 2.54
CA TYR A 35 8.01 1.93 1.82
C TYR A 35 7.34 2.37 0.52
N MET A 36 6.69 3.54 0.49
CA MET A 36 6.03 4.05 -0.71
C MET A 36 6.53 5.45 -1.07
N SER A 37 6.79 5.68 -2.36
CA SER A 37 7.10 6.98 -2.93
C SER A 37 6.32 7.20 -4.23
N LEU A 38 6.25 8.47 -4.67
CA LEU A 38 5.57 8.87 -5.90
C LEU A 38 6.49 9.78 -6.70
N HIS A 39 6.92 9.31 -7.87
CA HIS A 39 7.62 10.09 -8.87
C HIS A 39 7.02 9.84 -10.24
N VAL A 40 6.96 10.88 -11.07
CA VAL A 40 6.53 10.71 -12.47
C VAL A 40 7.50 9.75 -13.16
N GLY A 41 6.95 8.73 -13.82
CA GLY A 41 7.72 7.65 -14.44
C GLY A 41 7.87 6.40 -13.57
N ASP A 42 7.39 6.40 -12.32
CA ASP A 42 7.29 5.18 -11.53
C ASP A 42 6.30 4.21 -12.18
N ILE A 43 6.67 2.93 -12.31
CA ILE A 43 5.88 1.88 -12.95
C ILE A 43 5.92 0.63 -12.07
N ARG A 44 4.77 -0.01 -11.88
CA ARG A 44 4.68 -1.34 -11.26
C ARG A 44 3.81 -2.22 -12.14
N GLN A 45 4.32 -3.36 -12.54
CA GLN A 45 3.57 -4.39 -13.27
C GLN A 45 3.42 -5.61 -12.38
N TYR A 46 2.27 -6.26 -12.53
CA TYR A 46 1.91 -7.45 -11.79
C TYR A 46 1.26 -8.48 -12.71
N TYR A 47 1.35 -9.73 -12.30
CA TYR A 47 0.68 -10.85 -12.94
C TYR A 47 -0.08 -11.68 -11.89
N GLU A 48 -1.29 -12.08 -12.24
CA GLU A 48 -2.10 -13.03 -11.49
C GLU A 48 -2.22 -14.30 -12.33
N GLU A 49 -1.59 -15.38 -11.89
CA GLU A 49 -1.44 -16.60 -12.69
C GLU A 49 -2.77 -17.30 -12.96
N THR A 50 -3.70 -17.30 -11.99
CA THR A 50 -4.95 -18.07 -12.06
C THR A 50 -5.89 -17.58 -13.15
N SER A 51 -5.99 -16.27 -13.31
CA SER A 51 -6.88 -15.56 -14.22
C SER A 51 -6.15 -15.06 -15.46
N GLY A 52 -4.81 -15.15 -15.49
CA GLY A 52 -3.98 -14.63 -16.56
C GLY A 52 -3.99 -13.10 -16.66
N VAL A 53 -4.52 -12.41 -15.65
CA VAL A 53 -4.65 -10.95 -15.65
C VAL A 53 -3.29 -10.32 -15.42
N ARG A 54 -2.95 -9.36 -16.28
CA ARG A 54 -1.82 -8.46 -16.02
C ARG A 54 -2.36 -7.13 -15.55
N PHE A 55 -1.66 -6.54 -14.60
CA PHE A 55 -1.96 -5.20 -14.09
C PHE A 55 -0.73 -4.31 -14.23
N GLN A 56 -0.93 -3.06 -14.65
CA GLN A 56 0.11 -2.04 -14.67
C GLN A 56 -0.41 -0.78 -13.98
N TRP A 57 0.40 -0.29 -13.07
CA TRP A 57 0.24 0.96 -12.36
C TRP A 57 1.38 1.89 -12.78
N SER A 58 1.10 3.11 -13.23
CA SER A 58 2.13 4.04 -13.72
C SER A 58 1.82 5.48 -13.35
N VAL A 59 2.75 6.16 -12.70
CA VAL A 59 2.64 7.61 -12.47
C VAL A 59 2.99 8.33 -13.76
N ILE A 60 2.01 8.98 -14.36
CA ILE A 60 2.17 9.58 -15.69
C ILE A 60 2.34 11.10 -15.66
N ASP A 61 1.84 11.76 -14.62
CA ASP A 61 1.89 13.22 -14.51
C ASP A 61 1.66 13.70 -13.07
N THR A 62 1.77 15.00 -12.87
CA THR A 62 1.28 15.69 -11.67
C THR A 62 0.27 16.76 -12.05
N VAL A 63 -0.82 16.83 -11.29
CA VAL A 63 -1.87 17.82 -11.46
C VAL A 63 -2.21 18.45 -10.11
N TYR A 64 -2.92 19.57 -10.13
CA TYR A 64 -3.37 20.25 -8.92
C TYR A 64 -4.87 20.07 -8.75
N ARG A 65 -5.30 19.70 -7.54
CA ARG A 65 -6.70 19.73 -7.12
C ARG A 65 -7.22 21.17 -7.08
N THR A 66 -8.54 21.30 -7.01
CA THR A 66 -9.22 22.60 -6.87
C THR A 66 -8.83 23.40 -5.63
N ASP A 67 -8.34 22.76 -4.58
CA ASP A 67 -7.82 23.40 -3.37
C ASP A 67 -6.32 23.71 -3.43
N GLY A 68 -5.66 23.42 -4.56
CA GLY A 68 -4.23 23.65 -4.75
C GLY A 68 -3.32 22.53 -4.22
N GLN A 69 -3.86 21.41 -3.72
CA GLN A 69 -3.05 20.24 -3.38
C GLN A 69 -2.47 19.61 -4.65
N LYS A 70 -1.14 19.45 -4.71
CA LYS A 70 -0.48 18.70 -5.78
C LYS A 70 -0.77 17.21 -5.61
N VAL A 71 -1.24 16.57 -6.66
CA VAL A 71 -1.50 15.13 -6.74
C VAL A 71 -0.81 14.52 -7.97
N TYR A 72 -0.54 13.22 -7.91
CA TYR A 72 0.06 12.42 -8.96
C TYR A 72 -1.05 11.72 -9.74
N ALA A 73 -1.09 11.95 -11.05
CA ALA A 73 -1.99 11.24 -11.95
C ALA A 73 -1.37 9.87 -12.26
N VAL A 74 -2.13 8.82 -11.96
CA VAL A 74 -1.69 7.45 -12.10
C VAL A 74 -2.61 6.75 -13.09
N LYS A 75 -2.00 6.15 -14.10
CA LYS A 75 -2.66 5.26 -15.04
C LYS A 75 -2.63 3.84 -14.50
N GLU A 76 -3.81 3.29 -14.30
CA GLU A 76 -4.02 1.89 -14.00
C GLU A 76 -4.57 1.18 -15.24
N SER A 77 -3.92 0.09 -15.64
CA SER A 77 -4.27 -0.69 -16.82
C SER A 77 -4.36 -2.17 -16.46
N TRP A 78 -5.45 -2.82 -16.88
CA TRP A 78 -5.65 -4.25 -16.72
C TRP A 78 -5.79 -4.90 -18.09
N LEU A 79 -4.94 -5.88 -18.35
CA LEU A 79 -4.98 -6.68 -19.55
C LEU A 79 -5.60 -8.03 -19.23
N PHE A 80 -6.77 -8.26 -19.82
CA PHE A 80 -7.50 -9.52 -19.80
C PHE A 80 -7.39 -10.19 -21.17
N GLU A 81 -7.77 -11.46 -21.25
CA GLU A 81 -7.97 -12.12 -22.56
C GLU A 81 -8.99 -11.37 -23.44
N SER A 82 -10.01 -10.77 -22.83
CA SER A 82 -11.08 -10.05 -23.53
C SER A 82 -10.71 -8.63 -23.96
N GLY A 83 -9.59 -8.09 -23.51
CA GLY A 83 -9.13 -6.76 -23.89
C GLY A 83 -8.41 -5.99 -22.79
N LEU A 84 -8.16 -4.72 -23.07
CA LEU A 84 -7.47 -3.78 -22.20
C LEU A 84 -8.48 -2.82 -21.57
N TYR A 85 -8.52 -2.76 -20.24
CA TYR A 85 -9.21 -1.72 -19.49
C TYR A 85 -8.19 -0.75 -18.91
N THR A 86 -8.53 0.54 -18.84
CA THR A 86 -7.61 1.57 -18.32
C THR A 86 -8.41 2.68 -17.64
N VAL A 87 -7.90 3.18 -16.52
CA VAL A 87 -8.44 4.31 -15.77
C VAL A 87 -7.30 5.23 -15.30
N ILE A 88 -7.62 6.50 -15.08
CA ILE A 88 -6.72 7.44 -14.39
C ILE A 88 -7.27 7.69 -13.00
N LEU A 89 -6.43 7.50 -11.99
CA LEU A 89 -6.71 7.76 -10.58
C LEU A 89 -5.68 8.79 -10.06
N TYR A 90 -6.01 9.47 -8.96
CA TYR A 90 -5.15 10.50 -8.39
C TYR A 90 -4.68 10.12 -6.99
N TYR A 91 -3.40 10.33 -6.73
CA TYR A 91 -2.79 9.96 -5.47
C TYR A 91 -1.87 11.05 -4.93
N TYR A 92 -1.70 11.09 -3.62
CA TYR A 92 -0.68 11.92 -2.99
C TYR A 92 -0.22 11.29 -1.68
N ILE A 93 0.84 11.85 -1.10
CA ILE A 93 1.33 11.47 0.22
C ILE A 93 1.09 12.63 1.17
N HIS A 94 0.42 12.36 2.29
CA HIS A 94 0.19 13.34 3.35
C HIS A 94 0.13 12.65 4.71
N ASP A 95 0.67 13.31 5.73
CA ASP A 95 0.76 12.82 7.11
C ASP A 95 1.30 11.38 7.24
N GLY A 96 2.25 11.00 6.37
CA GLY A 96 2.85 9.68 6.36
C GLY A 96 1.97 8.57 5.77
N TYR A 97 0.91 8.91 5.03
CA TYR A 97 0.06 7.95 4.32
C TYR A 97 0.08 8.18 2.81
N PHE A 98 0.01 7.09 2.06
CA PHE A 98 -0.33 7.07 0.64
C PHE A 98 -1.85 7.11 0.51
N ILE A 99 -2.38 8.14 -0.16
CA ILE A 99 -3.80 8.48 -0.22
C ILE A 99 -4.26 8.51 -1.67
N GLN A 100 -5.37 7.85 -1.96
CA GLN A 100 -6.14 8.04 -3.20
C GLN A 100 -7.17 9.15 -2.99
N THR A 101 -7.37 9.99 -4.01
CA THR A 101 -8.29 11.11 -3.94
C THR A 101 -8.93 11.45 -5.27
N ASP A 102 -9.99 12.25 -5.23
CA ASP A 102 -10.58 12.90 -6.40
C ASP A 102 -9.91 14.25 -6.69
N LEU A 103 -10.00 14.70 -7.94
CA LEU A 103 -9.46 16.01 -8.36
C LEU A 103 -10.35 17.19 -7.92
N GLU A 104 -11.65 16.94 -7.87
CA GLU A 104 -12.70 17.94 -7.64
C GLU A 104 -13.35 17.72 -6.26
N SER A 105 -13.71 18.81 -5.59
CA SER A 105 -14.36 18.71 -4.28
C SER A 105 -15.79 18.17 -4.41
N ASN A 106 -16.20 17.33 -3.46
CA ASN A 106 -17.58 16.84 -3.31
C ASN A 106 -18.48 17.82 -2.52
N ALA A 107 -17.99 19.00 -2.16
CA ALA A 107 -18.75 20.01 -1.39
C ALA A 107 -20.06 20.46 -2.06
N LYS A 108 -20.19 20.30 -3.38
CA LYS A 108 -21.45 20.58 -4.11
C LYS A 108 -22.50 19.47 -3.95
N GLN A 109 -22.11 18.24 -3.60
CA GLN A 109 -23.03 17.11 -3.36
C GLN A 109 -23.54 17.08 -1.91
N SER A 110 -22.80 17.66 -0.96
CA SER A 110 -23.29 17.88 0.41
C SER A 110 -24.20 19.12 0.47
N GLY A 111 -25.24 19.14 -0.35
CA GLY A 111 -26.40 19.96 -0.06
C GLY A 111 -27.06 19.38 1.19
N GLU A 112 -27.30 20.22 2.20
CA GLU A 112 -28.18 19.92 3.33
C GLU A 112 -27.69 18.83 4.31
N THR A 113 -26.75 19.18 5.19
CA THR A 113 -26.76 18.80 6.63
C THR A 113 -25.52 19.42 7.27
N GLY A 114 -25.72 20.35 8.20
CA GLY A 114 -24.70 21.27 8.75
C GLY A 114 -23.60 20.65 9.61
N LEU A 115 -22.94 19.60 9.16
CA LEU A 115 -21.65 19.15 9.67
C LEU A 115 -20.62 19.41 8.58
N ALA A 116 -19.85 20.48 8.72
CA ALA A 116 -18.71 20.72 7.85
C ALA A 116 -17.76 19.52 7.93
N LYS A 117 -17.75 18.66 6.90
CA LYS A 117 -16.65 17.71 6.74
C LYS A 117 -15.40 18.58 6.60
N THR A 118 -14.42 18.36 7.46
CA THR A 118 -13.11 19.05 7.39
C THR A 118 -12.36 18.74 6.10
N ASN A 119 -12.80 17.73 5.35
CA ASN A 119 -12.29 17.33 4.06
C ASN A 119 -13.43 17.24 3.04
N ASN A 120 -13.36 18.08 2.01
CA ASN A 120 -14.36 18.17 0.94
C ASN A 120 -13.97 17.28 -0.27
N PHE A 121 -13.17 16.25 -0.07
CA PHE A 121 -12.76 15.32 -1.11
C PHE A 121 -13.03 13.90 -0.65
N ASN A 122 -13.30 13.00 -1.59
CA ASN A 122 -13.31 11.57 -1.28
C ASN A 122 -11.86 11.11 -1.15
N GLU A 123 -11.47 10.66 0.03
CA GLU A 123 -10.09 10.27 0.31
C GLU A 123 -10.05 8.90 0.97
N GLN A 124 -9.23 8.05 0.38
CA GLN A 124 -8.95 6.73 0.91
C GLN A 124 -7.46 6.69 1.25
N LYS A 125 -7.14 6.59 2.55
CA LYS A 125 -5.80 6.13 2.96
C LYS A 125 -5.64 4.73 2.39
N LEU A 126 -4.49 4.37 1.84
CA LEU A 126 -4.26 3.03 1.27
C LEU A 126 -3.19 2.27 2.03
N ALA A 127 -2.09 2.95 2.36
CA ALA A 127 -1.00 2.38 3.12
C ALA A 127 -0.22 3.46 3.87
N PRO A 128 0.37 3.14 5.02
CA PRO A 128 1.39 3.99 5.63
C PRO A 128 2.66 4.00 4.77
N VAL A 129 3.27 5.16 4.63
CA VAL A 129 4.59 5.32 3.99
C VAL A 129 5.70 4.76 4.87
N TYR A 130 5.51 4.83 6.19
CA TYR A 130 6.42 4.34 7.22
C TYR A 130 5.68 3.36 8.15
N PRO A 131 5.41 2.11 7.70
CA PRO A 131 4.69 1.13 8.50
C PRO A 131 5.38 0.86 9.85
N LYS A 132 4.58 0.65 10.90
CA LYS A 132 5.05 0.23 12.22
C LYS A 132 4.30 -1.03 12.65
N ALA A 133 5.01 -1.96 13.29
CA ALA A 133 4.42 -3.23 13.72
C ALA A 133 3.22 -2.98 14.64
N GLY A 134 2.10 -3.66 14.38
CA GLY A 134 0.88 -3.51 15.19
C GLY A 134 0.10 -2.22 14.94
N MET A 135 0.52 -1.36 14.01
CA MET A 135 -0.27 -0.20 13.61
C MET A 135 -1.59 -0.62 12.95
N TYR A 136 -2.65 0.09 13.30
CA TYR A 136 -3.96 0.01 12.68
C TYR A 136 -4.17 1.24 11.81
N CYS A 137 -4.42 1.05 10.51
CA CYS A 137 -4.51 2.17 9.57
C CYS A 137 -5.95 2.53 9.17
N PHE A 138 -6.92 1.66 9.47
CA PHE A 138 -8.31 1.76 9.00
C PHE A 138 -9.26 1.40 10.13
N ASP A 139 -10.09 2.38 10.48
CA ASP A 139 -11.30 2.25 11.26
C ASP A 139 -12.27 3.22 10.61
N GLU A 140 -13.08 2.73 9.67
CA GLU A 140 -14.16 3.53 9.11
C GLU A 140 -15.18 3.72 10.22
N LYS A 141 -15.02 4.82 10.98
CA LYS A 141 -15.79 5.16 12.18
C LYS A 141 -17.31 5.20 11.99
N GLU A 142 -17.80 5.16 10.75
CA GLU A 142 -19.20 5.28 10.39
C GLU A 142 -19.82 3.99 9.84
N LEU A 143 -19.03 2.91 9.69
CA LEU A 143 -19.57 1.61 9.30
C LEU A 143 -20.03 0.82 10.52
N ASN A 144 -21.15 0.09 10.35
CA ASN A 144 -21.62 -0.89 11.32
C ASN A 144 -20.46 -1.85 11.67
N ASP A 145 -20.32 -2.25 12.94
CA ASP A 145 -19.13 -2.96 13.43
C ASP A 145 -18.77 -4.23 12.63
N SER A 146 -19.72 -4.82 11.90
CA SER A 146 -19.53 -5.96 11.01
C SER A 146 -18.78 -5.64 9.71
N LEU A 147 -18.72 -4.37 9.30
CA LEU A 147 -18.12 -3.90 8.04
C LEU A 147 -16.77 -3.19 8.26
N LYS A 148 -16.31 -3.07 9.52
CA LYS A 148 -15.01 -2.48 9.84
C LYS A 148 -13.89 -3.33 9.22
N ILE A 149 -13.10 -2.69 8.37
CA ILE A 149 -11.89 -3.27 7.78
C ILE A 149 -10.70 -2.73 8.57
N PHE A 150 -9.94 -3.62 9.21
CA PHE A 150 -8.69 -3.25 9.88
C PHE A 150 -7.52 -3.62 8.98
N LEU A 151 -6.61 -2.67 8.71
CA LEU A 151 -5.27 -3.01 8.26
C LEU A 151 -4.35 -3.10 9.46
N ARG A 152 -3.94 -4.33 9.81
CA ARG A 152 -2.89 -4.58 10.80
C ARG A 152 -1.57 -4.79 10.09
N VAL A 153 -0.56 -4.01 10.46
CA VAL A 153 0.79 -4.16 9.94
C VAL A 153 1.55 -5.24 10.72
N ARG A 154 2.13 -6.20 10.00
CA ARG A 154 3.10 -7.18 10.48
C ARG A 154 4.35 -7.09 9.61
N PHE A 155 5.53 -7.34 10.18
CA PHE A 155 6.74 -7.52 9.38
C PHE A 155 6.99 -9.01 9.16
N VAL A 156 7.26 -9.37 7.92
CA VAL A 156 7.74 -10.70 7.53
C VAL A 156 9.18 -10.58 7.06
N ASN A 157 10.02 -11.57 7.40
CA ASN A 157 11.45 -11.51 7.14
C ASN A 157 11.74 -11.30 5.65
N SER A 158 11.03 -12.05 4.79
CA SER A 158 11.18 -11.95 3.35
C SER A 158 9.90 -12.35 2.62
N PHE A 159 9.71 -11.82 1.41
CA PHE A 159 8.66 -12.21 0.48
C PHE A 159 9.23 -12.38 -0.92
N ALA A 160 9.01 -13.53 -1.54
CA ALA A 160 9.50 -13.84 -2.88
C ALA A 160 8.45 -13.47 -3.93
N THR A 161 8.94 -12.89 -5.02
CA THR A 161 8.21 -12.62 -6.26
C THR A 161 8.99 -13.21 -7.44
N ASP A 162 8.44 -13.16 -8.65
CA ASP A 162 9.13 -13.64 -9.85
C ASP A 162 10.41 -12.85 -10.19
N ILE A 163 10.55 -11.65 -9.65
CA ILE A 163 11.65 -10.74 -9.96
C ILE A 163 12.73 -10.69 -8.89
N ALA A 164 12.38 -10.95 -7.63
CA ALA A 164 13.29 -10.81 -6.50
C ALA A 164 12.74 -11.44 -5.21
N LEU A 165 13.67 -11.68 -4.28
CA LEU A 165 13.38 -11.86 -2.86
C LEU A 165 13.50 -10.50 -2.15
N PHE A 166 12.40 -9.98 -1.65
CA PHE A 166 12.38 -8.73 -0.87
C PHE A 166 12.52 -9.05 0.62
N ASN A 167 13.34 -8.26 1.33
CA ASN A 167 13.56 -8.41 2.77
C ASN A 167 12.84 -7.32 3.56
N THR A 168 12.57 -7.59 4.84
CA THR A 168 11.93 -6.64 5.78
C THR A 168 10.58 -6.15 5.25
N VAL A 169 9.75 -7.08 4.79
CA VAL A 169 8.50 -6.75 4.08
C VAL A 169 7.42 -6.42 5.09
N ALA A 170 6.73 -5.30 4.87
CA ALA A 170 5.54 -4.94 5.61
C ALA A 170 4.35 -5.64 4.97
N GLU A 171 3.73 -6.54 5.73
CA GLU A 171 2.48 -7.20 5.40
C GLU A 171 1.33 -6.44 6.07
N LEU A 172 0.42 -5.91 5.26
CA LEU A 172 -0.81 -5.28 5.69
C LEU A 172 -1.91 -6.33 5.57
N ASN A 173 -2.36 -6.83 6.73
CA ASN A 173 -3.44 -7.80 6.80
C ASN A 173 -4.78 -7.05 6.91
N ILE A 174 -5.64 -7.24 5.90
CA ILE A 174 -7.04 -6.83 5.88
C ILE A 174 -7.84 -7.84 6.69
N VAL A 175 -8.19 -7.46 7.92
CA VAL A 175 -9.01 -8.28 8.81
C VAL A 175 -10.45 -7.76 8.75
N ARG A 176 -11.37 -8.59 8.24
CA ARG A 176 -12.82 -8.43 8.46
C ARG A 176 -13.21 -9.13 9.77
N LYS A 177 -14.23 -8.61 10.47
CA LYS A 177 -14.66 -9.13 11.79
C LYS A 177 -15.11 -10.60 11.75
N ASP A 178 -15.59 -11.08 10.61
CA ASP A 178 -16.03 -12.47 10.40
C ASP A 178 -14.90 -13.44 10.06
N ASN A 179 -13.66 -12.96 9.85
CA ASN A 179 -12.47 -13.76 9.52
C ASN A 179 -12.64 -14.67 8.28
N THR A 180 -13.65 -14.44 7.43
CA THR A 180 -14.00 -15.32 6.31
C THR A 180 -13.04 -15.17 5.12
N THR A 181 -12.52 -13.95 4.94
CA THR A 181 -11.56 -13.58 3.90
C THR A 181 -10.35 -12.93 4.54
N ARG A 182 -9.16 -13.40 4.18
CA ARG A 182 -7.89 -12.80 4.59
C ARG A 182 -7.18 -12.27 3.35
N ASN A 183 -7.13 -10.95 3.23
CA ASN A 183 -6.35 -10.32 2.17
C ASN A 183 -5.05 -9.76 2.79
N TYR A 184 -3.93 -10.05 2.14
CA TYR A 184 -2.62 -9.59 2.55
C TYR A 184 -2.05 -8.74 1.44
N ILE A 185 -1.55 -7.57 1.79
CA ILE A 185 -0.85 -6.68 0.86
C ILE A 185 0.58 -6.53 1.34
N TYR A 186 1.55 -6.75 0.46
CA TYR A 186 2.97 -6.77 0.80
C TYR A 186 3.65 -5.54 0.22
N TYR A 187 4.39 -4.84 1.07
CA TYR A 187 5.19 -3.68 0.70
C TYR A 187 6.65 -3.91 1.09
N ALA A 188 7.58 -3.58 0.21
CA ALA A 188 9.00 -3.54 0.52
C ALA A 188 9.48 -2.10 0.73
N PRO A 189 10.51 -1.89 1.58
CA PRO A 189 11.20 -0.60 1.65
C PRO A 189 11.63 -0.18 0.24
N HIS A 190 11.54 1.12 -0.06
CA HIS A 190 11.86 1.74 -1.35
C HIS A 190 10.91 1.38 -2.50
N TRP A 191 10.55 0.11 -2.65
CA TRP A 191 9.86 -0.41 -3.83
C TRP A 191 8.33 -0.23 -3.81
N GLY A 192 7.73 -0.06 -2.64
CA GLY A 192 6.27 0.04 -2.52
C GLY A 192 5.61 -1.32 -2.53
N HIS A 193 4.43 -1.36 -3.12
CA HIS A 193 3.63 -2.56 -3.25
C HIS A 193 4.35 -3.58 -4.14
N ILE A 194 4.55 -4.80 -3.63
CA ILE A 194 5.25 -5.89 -4.32
C ILE A 194 4.35 -7.12 -4.55
N GLY A 195 3.17 -7.15 -3.94
CA GLY A 195 2.18 -8.18 -4.23
C GLY A 195 1.02 -8.20 -3.26
N SER A 196 -0.04 -8.90 -3.66
CA SER A 196 -1.24 -9.14 -2.88
C SER A 196 -1.61 -10.61 -2.91
N VAL A 197 -2.11 -11.11 -1.78
CA VAL A 197 -2.64 -12.47 -1.64
C VAL A 197 -4.04 -12.39 -1.06
N ALA A 198 -5.02 -12.85 -1.83
CA ALA A 198 -6.39 -13.07 -1.35
C ALA A 198 -6.54 -14.55 -0.99
N ASP A 199 -6.70 -14.83 0.30
CA ASP A 199 -6.88 -16.17 0.84
C ASP A 199 -8.32 -16.33 1.36
N ASN A 200 -9.11 -17.04 0.57
CA ASN A 200 -10.41 -17.55 0.96
C ASN A 200 -10.27 -19.05 1.26
N GLN A 201 -11.02 -19.57 2.23
CA GLN A 201 -10.90 -20.95 2.75
C GLN A 201 -10.73 -22.08 1.72
N ASN A 202 -11.12 -21.87 0.45
CA ASN A 202 -10.97 -22.83 -0.65
C ASN A 202 -10.30 -22.27 -1.92
N ASN A 203 -9.83 -21.01 -1.93
CA ASN A 203 -9.20 -20.40 -3.10
C ASN A 203 -8.18 -19.34 -2.69
N LYS A 204 -6.97 -19.44 -3.23
CA LYS A 204 -5.88 -18.49 -3.02
C LYS A 204 -5.52 -17.84 -4.35
N ALA A 205 -5.85 -16.57 -4.51
CA ALA A 205 -5.41 -15.76 -5.63
C ALA A 205 -4.20 -14.93 -5.23
N GLN A 206 -3.20 -14.81 -6.12
CA GLN A 206 -1.98 -14.06 -5.84
C GLN A 206 -1.64 -13.18 -7.03
N MET A 207 -1.43 -11.89 -6.76
CA MET A 207 -0.94 -10.92 -7.73
C MET A 207 0.45 -10.49 -7.31
N LEU A 208 1.47 -10.92 -8.04
CA LEU A 208 2.88 -10.69 -7.70
C LEU A 208 3.50 -9.71 -8.68
N ALA A 209 4.41 -8.87 -8.20
CA ALA A 209 5.13 -7.94 -9.05
C ALA A 209 6.06 -8.70 -10.02
N ASN A 210 5.99 -8.35 -11.30
CA ASN A 210 6.85 -8.91 -12.35
C ASN A 210 7.76 -7.85 -13.03
N TYR A 211 7.55 -6.57 -12.70
CA TYR A 211 8.48 -5.47 -13.00
C TYR A 211 8.17 -4.28 -12.10
N ILE A 212 9.21 -3.63 -11.58
CA ILE A 212 9.08 -2.42 -10.78
C ILE A 212 10.13 -1.40 -11.25
N LYS A 213 9.69 -0.17 -11.46
CA LYS A 213 10.51 1.03 -11.64
C LYS A 213 10.13 2.05 -10.60
N VAL A 214 11.06 2.45 -9.75
CA VAL A 214 10.87 3.50 -8.76
C VAL A 214 12.08 4.42 -8.78
N ASN A 215 11.87 5.72 -8.98
CA ASN A 215 12.93 6.73 -8.95
C ASN A 215 14.15 6.38 -9.84
N ASN A 216 13.87 5.95 -11.08
CA ASN A 216 14.85 5.48 -12.08
C ASN A 216 15.62 4.19 -11.74
N GLU A 217 15.32 3.53 -10.63
CA GLU A 217 15.81 2.18 -10.35
C GLU A 217 14.78 1.17 -10.85
N GLU A 218 15.26 0.11 -11.50
CA GLU A 218 14.42 -0.88 -12.18
C GLU A 218 14.79 -2.29 -11.73
N ILE A 219 13.79 -3.14 -11.55
CA ILE A 219 13.95 -4.57 -11.28
C ILE A 219 12.88 -5.39 -12.02
N GLY A 220 13.28 -6.54 -12.55
CA GLY A 220 12.45 -7.37 -13.44
C GLY A 220 12.53 -6.95 -14.90
N ASN A 221 11.68 -7.55 -15.74
CA ASN A 221 11.65 -7.29 -17.17
C ASN A 221 10.37 -6.55 -17.54
N HIS A 222 10.49 -5.30 -17.99
CA HIS A 222 9.34 -4.52 -18.42
C HIS A 222 8.62 -5.21 -19.58
N LEU A 223 7.36 -5.58 -19.37
CA LEU A 223 6.53 -6.19 -20.39
C LEU A 223 5.74 -5.10 -21.13
N PRO A 224 5.80 -5.04 -22.47
CA PRO A 224 4.95 -4.13 -23.23
C PRO A 224 3.47 -4.47 -23.00
N PHE A 225 2.75 -3.56 -22.35
CA PHE A 225 1.39 -3.83 -21.88
C PHE A 225 0.33 -3.82 -22.99
N ALA A 226 0.63 -3.19 -24.14
CA ALA A 226 -0.34 -2.99 -25.21
C ALA A 226 0.22 -3.12 -26.63
N SER A 227 1.50 -3.47 -26.81
CA SER A 227 2.15 -3.27 -28.12
C SER A 227 1.71 -4.23 -29.23
N LYS A 228 0.84 -5.23 -28.97
CA LYS A 228 0.34 -6.19 -29.97
C LYS A 228 -1.07 -6.79 -29.69
N LEU A 229 -2.06 -5.99 -29.28
CA LEU A 229 -3.44 -6.50 -29.27
C LEU A 229 -4.07 -6.41 -30.67
N HIS A 230 -4.12 -7.54 -31.37
CA HIS A 230 -4.95 -7.71 -32.56
C HIS A 230 -6.40 -7.98 -32.13
N PHE A 231 -7.25 -6.96 -32.09
CA PHE A 231 -8.68 -7.14 -31.86
C PHE A 231 -9.30 -7.84 -33.08
N LYS A 232 -9.86 -9.06 -32.90
CA LYS A 232 -10.90 -9.57 -33.81
C LYS A 232 -12.18 -8.82 -33.47
N SER A 233 -12.71 -8.06 -34.42
CA SER A 233 -13.77 -7.05 -34.23
C SER A 233 -15.18 -7.56 -33.91
N ASP A 234 -15.40 -8.86 -33.71
CA ASP A 234 -16.74 -9.43 -33.92
C ASP A 234 -17.43 -10.01 -32.67
N GLN A 235 -17.23 -9.43 -31.47
CA GLN A 235 -18.03 -9.83 -30.28
C GLN A 235 -18.37 -8.67 -29.33
N SER A 236 -18.93 -7.57 -29.87
CA SER A 236 -19.39 -6.44 -29.08
C SER A 236 -20.71 -6.67 -28.33
N SER A 237 -21.41 -7.80 -28.52
CA SER A 237 -22.70 -8.08 -27.85
C SER A 237 -22.63 -9.05 -26.67
N ASP A 238 -21.56 -9.84 -26.51
CA ASP A 238 -21.47 -10.86 -25.44
C ASP A 238 -20.66 -10.42 -24.21
N ILE A 239 -19.98 -9.26 -24.29
CA ILE A 239 -19.11 -8.74 -23.21
C ILE A 239 -19.94 -8.28 -21.99
N LEU A 240 -21.22 -7.93 -22.15
CA LEU A 240 -22.07 -7.51 -21.03
C LEU A 240 -22.38 -8.64 -20.03
N LYS A 241 -22.19 -9.92 -20.38
CA LYS A 241 -22.53 -11.05 -19.51
C LYS A 241 -21.36 -11.58 -18.67
N LYS A 242 -20.12 -11.13 -18.90
CA LYS A 242 -18.92 -11.56 -18.14
C LYS A 242 -18.52 -10.60 -17.00
N ASN A 243 -19.32 -9.57 -16.72
CA ASN A 243 -19.09 -8.61 -15.62
C ASN A 243 -19.13 -9.21 -14.20
N THR A 244 -19.56 -10.46 -14.04
CA THR A 244 -19.69 -11.12 -12.73
C THR A 244 -18.38 -11.54 -12.07
N LEU A 245 -17.27 -11.65 -12.82
CA LEU A 245 -15.94 -11.93 -12.27
C LEU A 245 -15.23 -10.66 -11.78
N PHE A 246 -15.44 -9.53 -12.48
CA PHE A 246 -14.91 -8.22 -12.11
C PHE A 246 -15.55 -7.69 -10.82
N GLU A 247 -16.88 -7.80 -10.70
CA GLU A 247 -17.58 -7.49 -9.44
C GLU A 247 -17.13 -8.38 -8.30
N LYS A 248 -16.78 -9.65 -8.55
CA LYS A 248 -16.19 -10.53 -7.54
C LYS A 248 -14.80 -10.06 -7.09
N PHE A 249 -13.92 -9.62 -7.99
CA PHE A 249 -12.59 -9.15 -7.61
C PHE A 249 -12.63 -7.83 -6.83
N ILE A 250 -13.55 -6.93 -7.20
CA ILE A 250 -13.82 -5.67 -6.48
C ILE A 250 -14.44 -5.94 -5.10
N HIS A 251 -15.46 -6.81 -5.01
CA HIS A 251 -16.06 -7.19 -3.72
C HIS A 251 -15.10 -7.98 -2.81
N LEU A 252 -14.21 -8.81 -3.37
CA LEU A 252 -13.20 -9.56 -2.61
C LEU A 252 -12.14 -8.63 -2.00
N ASN A 253 -11.84 -7.49 -2.64
CA ASN A 253 -10.94 -6.48 -2.11
C ASN A 253 -11.64 -5.39 -1.27
N GLY A 254 -12.96 -5.48 -1.09
CA GLY A 254 -13.71 -4.55 -0.24
C GLY A 254 -13.71 -3.10 -0.71
N ILE A 255 -13.49 -2.84 -2.00
CA ILE A 255 -13.69 -1.53 -2.59
C ILE A 255 -15.16 -1.48 -3.04
N GLU A 256 -16.07 -1.27 -2.09
CA GLU A 256 -17.44 -0.90 -2.44
C GLU A 256 -17.45 0.60 -2.78
N ARG A 257 -18.05 0.94 -3.92
CA ARG A 257 -18.34 2.34 -4.29
C ARG A 257 -19.51 2.87 -3.49
#